data_AF-A0A2D9C8Y3-F1
#
_entry.id   AF-A0A2D9C8Y3-F1
#
_cell.length_a   1.000
_cell.length_b   1.000
_cell.length_c   1.000
_cell.angle_alpha   90.00
_cell.angle_beta   90.00
_cell.angle_gamma   90.00
#
_symmetry.space_group_name_H-M   'P 1'
#
loop_
_entity.id
_entity.type
_entity.pdbx_description
1 polymer ?
#
loop_
_entity_poly.entity_id
_entity_poly.type
_entity_poly.pdbx_seq_one_letter_code
_entity_poly.pdbx_strand_id
1 'polypeptide(L)'
;SGTPLTQELRRMGIPVTAYTPSRGQDKVARMNSVAPIFESGMVWAPDKDFAHEVIEEMASFPYGDHDDYCDSSTMALMRFRQGGFLSLKDDLPDEVKLLTRNRTVYY
;
A
#
# COMPACT_ATOMS: atom_id res chain seq x y z
N SER A 1 4.34 -6.62 17.87
CA SER A 1 3.10 -6.91 17.12
C SER A 1 2.14 -5.72 17.27
N GLY A 2 1.42 -5.36 16.21
CA GLY A 2 0.51 -4.20 16.21
C GLY A 2 -0.88 -4.44 16.80
N THR A 3 -1.13 -5.62 17.38
CA THR A 3 -2.46 -6.02 17.88
C THR A 3 -3.07 -5.05 18.89
N PRO A 4 -2.34 -4.50 19.88
CA PRO A 4 -2.91 -3.52 20.81
C PRO A 4 -3.44 -2.27 20.10
N LEU A 5 -2.64 -1.71 19.17
CA LEU A 5 -3.02 -0.55 18.37
C LEU A 5 -4.25 -0.83 17.50
N THR A 6 -4.31 -2.00 16.86
CA THR A 6 -5.49 -2.41 16.08
C THR A 6 -6.75 -2.49 16.95
N GLN A 7 -6.64 -3.00 18.18
CA GLN A 7 -7.78 -3.08 19.10
C GLN A 7 -8.24 -1.68 19.56
N GLU A 8 -7.30 -0.78 19.82
CA GLU A 8 -7.59 0.60 20.21
C GLU A 8 -8.29 1.37 19.08
N LEU A 9 -7.75 1.32 17.86
CA LEU A 9 -8.37 1.94 16.68
C LEU A 9 -9.81 1.44 16.47
N ARG A 10 -10.05 0.14 16.62
CA ARG A 10 -11.41 -0.44 16.56
C ARG A 10 -12.33 0.10 17.65
N ARG A 11 -11.84 0.24 18.89
CA ARG A 11 -12.62 0.81 20.01
C ARG A 11 -12.98 2.28 19.79
N MET A 12 -12.11 3.03 19.11
CA MET A 12 -12.36 4.41 18.72
C MET A 12 -13.31 4.54 17.51
N GLY A 13 -13.76 3.43 16.92
CA GLY A 13 -14.59 3.44 15.72
C GLY A 13 -13.81 3.77 14.44
N ILE A 14 -12.48 3.65 14.45
CA ILE A 14 -11.64 3.85 13.29
C ILE A 14 -11.50 2.52 12.53
N PRO A 15 -11.92 2.47 11.24
CA PRO A 15 -11.70 1.35 10.34
C PRO A 15 -10.23 0.90 10.32
N VAL A 16 -9.96 -0.38 10.60
CA VAL A 16 -8.60 -0.94 10.55
C VAL A 16 -8.59 -2.41 10.17
N THR A 17 -7.76 -2.71 9.18
CA THR A 17 -7.48 -4.06 8.71
C THR A 17 -6.06 -4.44 9.10
N ALA A 18 -5.92 -5.49 9.91
CA ALA A 18 -4.61 -6.04 10.21
C ALA A 18 -4.03 -6.70 8.96
N TYR A 19 -2.76 -6.41 8.67
CA TYR A 19 -2.03 -7.08 7.60
C TYR A 19 -1.28 -8.29 8.14
N THR A 20 -1.60 -9.47 7.60
CA THR A 20 -0.87 -10.71 7.89
C THR A 20 -0.15 -11.13 6.62
N PRO A 21 1.18 -10.96 6.52
CA PRO A 21 1.92 -11.43 5.35
C PRO A 21 1.72 -12.95 5.21
N SER A 22 1.39 -13.41 4.01
CA SER A 22 1.31 -14.83 3.72
C SER A 22 2.71 -15.46 3.72
N ARG A 23 2.80 -16.76 4.03
CA ARG A 23 4.08 -17.48 3.95
C ARG A 23 4.64 -17.35 2.52
N GLY A 24 5.84 -16.80 2.40
CA GLY A 24 6.55 -16.64 1.12
C GLY A 24 6.42 -15.27 0.45
N GLN A 25 5.67 -14.32 1.00
CA GLN A 25 5.69 -12.92 0.58
C GLN A 25 6.72 -12.15 1.40
N ASP A 26 7.99 -12.24 1.01
CA ASP A 26 9.06 -11.47 1.63
C ASP A 26 8.94 -9.96 1.30
N LYS A 27 9.74 -9.12 1.98
CA LYS A 27 9.73 -7.66 1.78
C LYS A 27 9.95 -7.29 0.29
N VAL A 28 10.81 -8.04 -0.40
CA VAL A 28 11.16 -7.80 -1.80
C VAL A 28 9.99 -8.08 -2.73
N ALA A 29 9.30 -9.22 -2.57
CA ALA A 29 8.12 -9.55 -3.36
C ALA A 29 7.01 -8.50 -3.20
N ARG A 30 6.83 -7.97 -1.99
CA ARG A 30 5.85 -6.89 -1.72
C ARG A 30 6.23 -5.59 -2.42
N MET A 31 7.50 -5.16 -2.34
CA MET A 31 7.97 -3.97 -3.04
C MET A 31 7.83 -4.12 -4.56
N ASN A 32 8.18 -5.28 -5.11
CA ASN A 32 8.02 -5.57 -6.54
C ASN A 32 6.54 -5.51 -6.98
N SER A 33 5.59 -5.84 -6.11
CA SER A 33 4.17 -5.79 -6.45
C SER A 33 3.63 -4.37 -6.69
N VAL A 34 4.34 -3.34 -6.20
CA VAL A 34 3.95 -1.93 -6.39
C VAL A 34 4.82 -1.21 -7.43
N ALA A 35 5.87 -1.87 -7.96
CA ALA A 35 6.74 -1.30 -8.99
C ALA A 35 5.98 -0.75 -10.23
N PRO A 36 4.93 -1.42 -10.76
CA PRO A 36 4.17 -0.88 -11.89
C PRO A 36 3.51 0.48 -11.61
N ILE A 37 3.21 0.79 -10.34
CA ILE A 37 2.62 2.08 -9.94
C ILE A 37 3.68 3.19 -10.04
N PHE A 38 4.95 2.88 -9.74
CA PHE A 38 6.05 3.80 -9.96
C PHE A 38 6.35 3.98 -11.45
N GLU A 39 6.47 2.88 -12.20
CA GLU A 39 6.79 2.89 -13.63
C GLU A 39 5.77 3.66 -14.48
N SER A 40 4.50 3.64 -14.06
CA SER A 40 3.42 4.38 -14.70
C SER A 40 3.37 5.88 -14.37
N GLY A 41 4.28 6.37 -13.52
CA GLY A 41 4.33 7.77 -13.10
C GLY A 41 3.19 8.18 -12.17
N MET A 42 2.54 7.21 -11.50
CA MET A 42 1.42 7.47 -10.58
C MET A 42 1.88 7.83 -9.16
N VAL A 43 3.19 7.83 -8.91
CA VAL A 43 3.79 8.28 -7.65
C VAL A 43 4.43 9.65 -7.85
N TRP A 44 4.11 10.58 -6.98
CA TRP A 44 4.64 11.93 -6.96
C TRP A 44 5.32 12.21 -5.62
N ALA A 45 6.47 12.88 -5.67
CA ALA A 45 7.18 13.36 -4.49
C ALA A 45 7.15 14.90 -4.47
N PRO A 46 6.85 15.53 -3.31
CA PRO A 46 6.95 16.97 -3.16
C PRO A 46 8.40 17.44 -3.08
N ASP A 47 8.65 18.70 -3.47
CA ASP A 47 9.93 19.38 -3.24
C ASP A 47 10.04 19.83 -1.76
N LYS A 48 10.37 18.86 -0.90
CA LYS A 48 10.50 19.01 0.56
C LYS A 48 11.61 18.11 1.08
N ASP A 49 12.32 18.57 2.13
CA ASP A 49 13.46 17.84 2.70
C ASP A 49 13.13 16.41 3.10
N PHE A 50 11.98 16.19 3.76
CA PHE A 50 11.54 14.85 4.16
C PHE A 50 11.32 13.90 2.97
N ALA A 51 11.01 14.43 1.78
CA ALA A 51 10.79 13.60 0.59
C ALA A 51 12.11 12.99 0.10
N HIS A 52 13.25 13.68 0.30
CA HIS A 52 14.56 13.13 -0.02
C HIS A 52 14.85 11.88 0.82
N GLU A 53 14.57 11.92 2.13
CA GLU A 53 14.75 10.75 3.01
C GLU A 53 13.91 9.55 2.54
N VAL A 54 12.65 9.77 2.19
CA VAL A 54 11.77 8.72 1.67
C VAL A 54 12.30 8.14 0.36
N ILE A 55 12.77 9.00 -0.56
CA ILE A 55 13.31 8.57 -1.85
C ILE A 55 14.61 7.78 -1.66
N GLU A 56 15.52 8.26 -0.80
CA GLU A 56 16.80 7.60 -0.51
C GLU A 56 16.57 6.23 0.12
N GLU A 57 15.68 6.13 1.10
CA GLU A 57 15.37 4.84 1.72
C GLU A 57 14.78 3.87 0.69
N MET A 58 13.80 4.32 -0.11
CA MET A 58 13.18 3.53 -1.18
C MET A 58 14.17 3.07 -2.24
N ALA A 59 15.16 3.91 -2.58
CA ALA A 59 16.21 3.58 -3.53
C ALA A 59 17.28 2.63 -2.95
N SER A 60 17.46 2.65 -1.63
CA SER A 60 18.43 1.79 -0.92
C SER A 60 17.93 0.38 -0.63
N PHE A 61 16.62 0.16 -0.72
CA PHE A 61 16.00 -1.14 -0.47
C PHE A 61 16.54 -2.23 -1.44
N PRO A 62 16.84 -3.47 -0.97
CA PRO A 62 16.65 -4.02 0.38
C PRO A 62 17.87 -3.89 1.30
N TYR A 63 18.85 -3.06 0.95
CA TYR A 63 20.16 -3.01 1.62
C TYR A 63 20.34 -1.81 2.55
N GLY A 64 19.34 -0.95 2.68
CA GLY A 64 19.35 0.16 3.63
C GLY A 64 19.34 -0.30 5.09
N ASP A 65 19.83 0.58 5.98
CA ASP A 65 19.86 0.33 7.43
C ASP A 65 18.46 0.35 8.06
N HIS A 66 17.53 1.04 7.40
CA HIS A 66 16.14 1.23 7.82
C HIS A 66 15.19 0.94 6.65
N ASP A 67 13.97 0.53 6.96
CA ASP A 67 12.95 0.18 5.97
C ASP A 67 11.53 0.68 6.34
N ASP A 68 11.43 1.62 7.28
CA ASP A 68 10.16 2.15 7.78
C ASP A 68 9.38 2.91 6.69
N TYR A 69 10.05 3.76 5.90
CA TYR A 69 9.43 4.46 4.77
C TYR A 69 9.12 3.49 3.64
N CYS A 70 9.97 2.50 3.40
CA CYS A 70 9.74 1.47 2.40
C CYS A 70 8.51 0.62 2.69
N ASP A 71 8.42 0.09 3.92
CA ASP A 71 7.31 -0.75 4.35
C ASP A 71 6.00 0.06 4.36
N SER A 72 6.00 1.28 4.91
CA SER A 72 4.78 2.10 4.97
C SER A 72 4.29 2.56 3.59
N SER A 73 5.19 2.98 2.70
CA SER A 73 4.85 3.37 1.32
C SER A 73 4.31 2.19 0.51
N THR A 74 4.98 1.04 0.60
CA THR A 74 4.54 -0.20 -0.07
C THR A 74 3.14 -0.59 0.39
N MET A 75 2.91 -0.59 1.71
CA MET A 75 1.59 -0.92 2.28
C MET A 75 0.49 0.04 1.82
N ALA A 76 0.78 1.34 1.76
CA ALA A 76 -0.18 2.34 1.28
C ALA A 76 -0.54 2.11 -0.21
N LEU A 77 0.46 1.89 -1.06
CA LEU A 77 0.26 1.65 -2.49
C LEU A 77 -0.52 0.36 -2.75
N MET A 78 -0.19 -0.73 -2.05
CA MET A 78 -0.96 -1.98 -2.12
C MET A 78 -2.42 -1.76 -1.72
N ARG A 79 -2.68 -0.97 -0.67
CA ARG A 79 -4.04 -0.69 -0.20
C ARG A 79 -4.84 0.14 -1.21
N PHE A 80 -4.20 1.12 -1.86
CA PHE A 80 -4.83 1.90 -2.93
C PHE A 80 -5.21 1.02 -4.11
N ARG A 81 -4.30 0.14 -4.52
CA ARG A 81 -4.51 -0.82 -5.60
C ARG A 81 -5.67 -1.78 -5.29
N GLN A 82 -5.64 -2.44 -4.14
CA GLN A 82 -6.69 -3.37 -3.71
C GLN A 82 -8.04 -2.70 -3.48
N GLY A 83 -8.03 -1.42 -3.10
CA GLY A 83 -9.24 -0.63 -2.91
C GLY A 83 -9.90 -0.14 -4.20
N GLY A 84 -9.28 -0.37 -5.37
CA GLY A 84 -9.75 0.18 -6.63
C GLY A 84 -9.61 1.70 -6.74
N PHE A 85 -8.78 2.32 -5.91
CA PHE A 85 -8.52 3.76 -5.94
C PHE A 85 -7.53 4.17 -7.02
N LEU A 86 -6.85 3.19 -7.63
CA LEU A 86 -5.80 3.40 -8.63
C LEU A 86 -5.91 2.35 -9.75
N SER A 87 -6.04 2.84 -10.98
CA SER A 87 -5.98 2.03 -12.21
C SER A 87 -4.80 2.48 -13.06
N LEU A 88 -4.10 1.51 -13.65
CA LEU A 88 -2.98 1.71 -14.57
C LEU A 88 -3.47 1.53 -16.01
N LYS A 89 -2.74 2.13 -16.97
CA LYS A 89 -3.09 2.06 -18.39
C LYS A 89 -3.08 0.63 -18.94
N ASP A 90 -2.19 -0.20 -18.43
CA ASP A 90 -2.01 -1.60 -18.84
C ASP A 90 -2.90 -2.56 -18.05
N ASP A 91 -3.78 -2.05 -17.19
CA ASP A 91 -4.76 -2.89 -16.54
C ASP A 91 -5.71 -3.48 -17.58
N LEU A 92 -6.01 -4.76 -17.42
CA LEU A 92 -7.15 -5.36 -18.11
C LEU A 92 -8.37 -4.47 -17.84
N PRO A 93 -9.09 -4.02 -18.87
CA PRO A 93 -10.32 -3.27 -18.68
C PRO A 93 -11.22 -4.11 -17.78
N ASP A 94 -11.56 -3.59 -16.60
CA ASP A 94 -12.52 -4.25 -15.75
C ASP A 94 -13.80 -4.42 -16.56
N GLU A 95 -14.22 -5.66 -16.82
CA GLU A 95 -15.61 -5.90 -17.16
C GLU A 95 -16.42 -5.27 -16.03
N VAL A 96 -17.22 -4.25 -16.36
CA VAL A 96 -18.06 -3.55 -15.39
C VAL A 96 -19.07 -4.54 -14.82
N LYS A 97 -18.67 -5.31 -13.82
CA LYS A 97 -19.57 -6.08 -12.96
C LYS A 97 -20.19 -5.05 -12.03
N LEU A 98 -21.27 -4.43 -12.51
CA LEU A 98 -22.12 -3.58 -11.70
C LEU A 98 -22.37 -4.29 -10.37
N LEU A 99 -21.82 -3.73 -9.29
CA LEU A 99 -21.99 -4.27 -7.96
C LEU A 99 -23.50 -4.32 -7.67
N THR A 100 -24.01 -5.47 -7.28
CA THR A 100 -25.40 -5.58 -6.84
C THR A 100 -25.61 -4.64 -5.66
N ARG A 101 -26.67 -3.82 -5.77
CA ARG A 101 -27.02 -2.65 -4.94
C ARG A 101 -27.03 -2.85 -3.41
N ASN A 102 -26.88 -4.10 -2.93
CA ASN A 102 -27.07 -4.50 -1.54
C ASN A 102 -25.81 -5.12 -0.90
N ARG A 103 -24.62 -4.55 -1.10
CA ARG A 103 -23.44 -4.93 -0.30
C ARG A 103 -23.18 -3.88 0.77
N THR A 104 -23.38 -4.27 2.02
CA THR A 104 -22.83 -3.56 3.19
C THR A 104 -21.31 -3.59 3.07
N VAL A 105 -20.71 -2.44 2.76
CA VAL A 105 -19.26 -2.26 2.77
C VAL A 105 -18.86 -2.06 4.22
N TYR A 106 -18.25 -3.07 4.83
CA TYR A 106 -17.61 -2.91 6.13
C TYR A 106 -16.25 -2.23 5.89
N TYR A 107 -16.12 -1.00 6.37
CA TYR A 107 -14.84 -0.31 6.53
C TYR A 107 -14.22 -0.77 7.86
#